data_AF-A0A550HAU9-F1
#
_entry.id   AF-A0A550HAU9-F1
#
_cell.length_a   1.000
_cell.length_b   1.000
_cell.length_c   1.000
_cell.angle_alpha   90.00
_cell.angle_beta   90.00
_cell.angle_gamma   90.00
#
_symmetry.space_group_name_H-M   'P 1'
#
loop_
_entity.id
_entity.type
_entity.pdbx_description
1 polymer ?
#
loop_
_entity_poly.entity_id
_entity_poly.type
_entity_poly.pdbx_seq_one_letter_code
_entity_poly.pdbx_strand_id
1 'polypeptide(L)'
;MQELTIKEIQDVILETQEDKTPREMYIHKSPCAENALGAVFFAISGTPPRGYAMYIPGEADKAGTLHVFDNLGLKRKVIHCKIRDLASYKDNDIWSAQAAKTLIEA
;
A
#
# COMPACT_ATOMS: atom_id res chain seq x y z
N MET A 1 -12.45 -9.55 -9.61
CA MET A 1 -11.89 -8.28 -9.12
C MET A 1 -11.08 -8.59 -7.88
N GLN A 2 -9.82 -8.16 -7.81
CA GLN A 2 -8.97 -8.46 -6.65
C GLN A 2 -9.22 -7.41 -5.55
N GLU A 3 -9.34 -7.88 -4.31
CA GLU A 3 -9.46 -7.01 -3.16
C GLU A 3 -8.25 -7.25 -2.26
N LEU A 4 -7.60 -6.16 -1.85
CA LEU A 4 -6.38 -6.18 -1.07
C LEU A 4 -6.58 -5.41 0.24
N THR A 5 -5.81 -5.77 1.23
CA THR A 5 -5.59 -5.04 2.47
C THR A 5 -4.24 -4.31 2.43
N ILE A 6 -4.01 -3.34 3.31
CA ILE A 6 -2.70 -2.69 3.45
C ILE A 6 -1.58 -3.70 3.70
N LYS A 7 -1.84 -4.77 4.46
CA LYS A 7 -0.89 -5.88 4.62
C LYS A 7 -0.53 -6.50 3.27
N GLU A 8 -1.54 -6.85 2.46
CA GLU A 8 -1.32 -7.49 1.17
C GLU A 8 -0.67 -6.55 0.15
N ILE A 9 -0.86 -5.22 0.27
CA ILE A 9 -0.08 -4.24 -0.50
C ILE A 9 1.40 -4.38 -0.17
N GLN A 10 1.77 -4.52 1.11
CA GLN A 10 3.16 -4.74 1.48
C GLN A 10 3.69 -6.07 0.93
N ASP A 11 2.91 -7.15 1.07
CA ASP A 11 3.29 -8.47 0.53
C ASP A 11 3.56 -8.38 -0.97
N VAL A 12 2.71 -7.67 -1.72
CA VAL A 12 2.87 -7.43 -3.17
C VAL A 12 4.13 -6.63 -3.51
N ILE A 13 4.49 -5.62 -2.72
CA ILE A 13 5.73 -4.86 -2.94
C ILE A 13 6.93 -5.79 -2.70
N LEU A 14 6.92 -6.56 -1.61
CA LEU A 14 8.00 -7.47 -1.22
C LEU A 14 8.16 -8.68 -2.15
N GLU A 15 7.11 -9.11 -2.86
CA GLU A 15 7.23 -10.12 -3.93
C GLU A 15 8.32 -9.78 -4.96
N THR A 16 8.57 -8.49 -5.17
CA THR A 16 9.56 -7.97 -6.13
C THR A 16 10.98 -7.87 -5.56
N GLN A 17 11.16 -8.23 -4.28
CA GLN A 17 12.40 -8.07 -3.52
C GLN A 17 13.02 -9.43 -3.14
N GLU A 18 14.34 -9.45 -2.98
CA GLU A 18 15.05 -10.63 -2.43
C GLU A 18 14.77 -10.82 -0.94
N ASP A 19 14.87 -9.75 -0.15
CA ASP A 19 14.45 -9.72 1.26
C ASP A 19 12.97 -9.35 1.36
N LYS A 20 12.19 -10.30 1.87
CA LYS A 20 10.73 -10.20 2.03
C LYS A 20 10.31 -9.97 3.48
N THR A 21 11.22 -9.52 4.33
CA THR A 21 10.92 -9.24 5.74
C THR A 21 9.96 -8.05 5.83
N PRO A 22 8.79 -8.20 6.47
CA PRO A 22 7.87 -7.09 6.67
C PRO A 22 8.49 -6.01 7.56
N ARG A 23 8.21 -4.75 7.23
CA ARG A 23 8.66 -3.56 7.97
C ARG A 23 7.51 -2.56 8.11
N GLU A 24 7.80 -1.45 8.76
CA GLU A 24 6.90 -0.31 8.72
C GLU A 24 6.70 0.15 7.28
N MET A 25 5.47 0.51 6.94
CA MET A 25 5.11 1.03 5.63
C MET A 25 4.39 2.37 5.81
N TYR A 26 4.98 3.40 5.21
CA TYR A 26 4.39 4.72 5.18
C TYR A 26 3.25 4.76 4.17
N ILE A 27 2.13 5.37 4.56
CA ILE A 27 0.95 5.59 3.75
C ILE A 27 0.77 7.09 3.59
N HIS A 28 0.74 7.57 2.35
CA HIS A 28 0.46 8.97 2.05
C HIS A 28 -0.71 9.07 1.08
N LYS A 29 -1.79 9.74 1.48
CA LYS A 29 -2.99 9.97 0.66
C LYS A 29 -2.98 11.40 0.15
N SER A 30 -2.93 11.55 -1.17
CA SER A 30 -3.04 12.86 -1.79
C SER A 30 -4.50 13.32 -1.78
N PRO A 31 -4.81 14.55 -1.32
CA PRO A 31 -6.13 15.11 -1.49
C PRO A 31 -6.39 15.47 -2.96
N CYS A 32 -7.63 15.34 -3.39
CA CYS A 32 -8.11 15.81 -4.69
C CYS A 32 -9.27 16.80 -4.50
N ALA A 33 -9.75 17.36 -5.60
CA ALA A 33 -10.90 18.28 -5.58
C ALA A 33 -12.10 17.68 -4.83
N GLU A 34 -12.90 18.53 -4.21
CA GLU A 34 -14.13 18.13 -3.49
C GLU A 34 -13.88 17.12 -2.35
N ASN A 35 -12.68 17.14 -1.76
CA ASN A 35 -12.23 16.17 -0.74
C ASN A 35 -12.20 14.71 -1.25
N ALA A 36 -12.15 14.50 -2.56
CA ALA A 36 -11.98 13.17 -3.12
C ALA A 36 -10.57 12.63 -2.82
N LEU A 37 -10.48 11.31 -2.69
CA LEU A 37 -9.20 10.62 -2.53
C LEU A 37 -8.43 10.64 -3.86
N GLY A 38 -7.25 11.25 -3.85
CA GLY A 38 -6.31 11.20 -4.97
C GLY A 38 -5.41 9.96 -4.93
N ALA A 39 -4.22 10.07 -5.53
CA ALA A 39 -3.24 8.99 -5.49
C ALA A 39 -2.83 8.66 -4.05
N VAL A 40 -2.61 7.38 -3.77
CA VAL A 40 -2.08 6.91 -2.49
C VAL A 40 -0.72 6.27 -2.70
N PHE A 41 0.26 6.71 -1.91
CA PHE A 41 1.61 6.20 -1.95
C PHE A 41 1.90 5.30 -0.75
N PHE A 42 2.54 4.17 -1.01
CA PHE A 42 2.94 3.17 -0.03
C PHE A 42 4.44 2.95 -0.14
N ALA A 43 5.21 3.19 0.93
CA ALA A 43 6.66 2.99 0.91
C ALA A 43 7.14 2.19 2.11
N ILE A 44 7.88 1.11 1.84
CA ILE A 44 8.44 0.26 2.89
C ILE A 44 9.69 0.94 3.47
N SER A 45 9.76 1.02 4.79
CA SER A 45 10.84 1.70 5.49
C SER A 45 12.18 0.95 5.46
N GLY A 46 13.24 1.70 5.74
CA GLY A 46 14.55 1.17 6.06
C GLY A 46 15.60 1.29 4.95
N THR A 47 16.79 0.81 5.28
CA THR A 47 17.97 0.84 4.41
C THR A 47 18.49 -0.59 4.27
N PRO A 48 18.74 -1.09 3.05
CA PRO A 48 18.46 -0.44 1.76
C PRO A 48 16.93 -0.28 1.52
N PRO A 49 16.51 0.61 0.60
CA PRO A 49 15.11 0.75 0.20
C PRO A 49 14.50 -0.59 -0.24
N ARG A 50 13.20 -0.78 -0.04
CA ARG A 50 12.49 -2.06 -0.29
C ARG A 50 11.35 -1.92 -1.31
N GLY A 51 11.37 -0.85 -2.09
CA GLY A 51 10.34 -0.55 -3.08
C GLY A 51 9.14 0.19 -2.51
N TYR A 52 8.19 0.47 -3.39
CA TYR A 52 7.01 1.26 -3.10
C TYR A 52 5.88 0.93 -4.06
N ALA A 53 4.68 1.37 -3.74
CA ALA A 53 3.55 1.32 -4.65
C ALA A 53 2.79 2.64 -4.70
N MET A 54 2.18 2.91 -5.85
CA MET A 54 1.27 4.03 -6.06
C MET A 54 -0.09 3.48 -6.50
N TYR A 55 -1.12 3.74 -5.72
CA TYR A 55 -2.49 3.41 -6.02
C TYR A 55 -3.22 4.62 -6.58
N ILE A 56 -3.83 4.46 -7.75
CA ILE A 56 -4.74 5.44 -8.33
C ILE A 56 -6.16 4.90 -8.13
N PRO A 57 -6.98 5.51 -7.26
CA PRO A 57 -8.36 5.08 -7.06
C PRO A 57 -9.17 5.11 -8.35
N GLY A 58 -10.07 4.15 -8.50
CA GLY A 58 -11.09 4.18 -9.55
C GLY A 58 -12.23 5.13 -9.19
N GLU A 59 -13.08 5.44 -10.16
CA GLU A 59 -14.30 6.22 -9.91
C GLU A 59 -15.35 5.36 -9.17
N ALA A 60 -15.89 5.89 -8.08
CA ALA A 60 -16.97 5.28 -7.30
C ALA A 60 -16.67 3.79 -6.95
N ASP A 61 -17.46 2.86 -7.49
CA ASP A 61 -17.32 1.44 -7.21
C ASP A 61 -16.36 0.69 -8.15
N LYS A 62 -15.64 1.40 -9.03
CA LYS A 62 -14.65 0.77 -9.92
C LYS A 62 -13.38 0.43 -9.14
N ALA A 63 -12.69 -0.62 -9.58
CA ALA A 63 -11.35 -0.90 -9.08
C ALA A 63 -10.39 0.22 -9.49
N GLY A 64 -9.46 0.54 -8.62
CA GLY A 64 -8.32 1.39 -8.93
C GLY A 64 -7.15 0.57 -9.48
N THR A 65 -6.04 1.25 -9.74
CA THR A 65 -4.83 0.65 -10.29
C THR A 65 -3.66 0.84 -9.33
N LEU A 66 -3.05 -0.25 -8.90
CA LEU A 66 -1.84 -0.28 -8.08
C LEU A 66 -0.61 -0.50 -8.97
N HIS A 67 0.29 0.46 -8.97
CA HIS A 67 1.59 0.41 -9.64
C HIS A 67 2.66 0.06 -8.62
N VAL A 68 3.40 -1.02 -8.83
CA VAL A 68 4.42 -1.52 -7.89
C VAL A 68 5.80 -1.31 -8.48
N PHE A 69 6.71 -0.77 -7.66
CA PHE A 69 8.08 -0.42 -8.02
C PHE A 69 9.04 -1.09 -7.05
N ASP A 70 10.16 -1.57 -7.56
CA ASP A 70 11.20 -2.16 -6.73
C ASP A 70 12.07 -1.11 -6.02
N ASN A 71 13.10 -1.56 -5.31
CA ASN A 71 14.08 -0.73 -4.63
C ASN A 71 14.91 0.18 -5.56
N LEU A 72 14.91 -0.06 -6.87
CA LEU A 72 15.55 0.79 -7.87
C LEU A 72 14.57 1.76 -8.54
N GLY A 73 13.30 1.75 -8.15
CA GLY A 73 12.24 2.53 -8.78
C GLY A 73 11.79 1.99 -10.14
N LEU A 74 12.17 0.76 -10.49
CA LEU A 74 11.72 0.11 -11.72
C LEU A 74 10.33 -0.47 -11.51
N LYS A 75 9.39 -0.13 -12.40
CA LYS A 75 8.03 -0.65 -12.36
C LYS A 75 8.05 -2.15 -12.62
N ARG A 76 7.52 -2.94 -11.67
CA ARG A 76 7.51 -4.41 -11.75
C ARG A 76 6.13 -5.02 -11.95
N LYS A 77 5.08 -4.37 -11.42
CA LYS A 77 3.72 -4.95 -11.43
C LYS A 77 2.66 -3.85 -11.58
N VAL A 78 1.53 -4.23 -12.18
CA VAL A 78 0.29 -3.45 -12.21
C VAL A 78 -0.84 -4.36 -11.79
N ILE A 79 -1.64 -3.94 -10.81
CA ILE A 79 -2.78 -4.71 -10.29
C ILE A 79 -4.02 -3.83 -10.33
N HIS A 80 -5.13 -4.36 -10.84
CA HIS A 80 -6.43 -3.72 -10.74
C HIS A 80 -7.14 -4.23 -9.49
N CYS A 81 -7.29 -3.37 -8.49
CA CYS A 81 -7.80 -3.77 -7.17
C CYS A 81 -8.60 -2.68 -6.45
N LYS A 82 -9.34 -3.12 -5.42
CA LYS A 82 -9.84 -2.27 -4.34
C LYS A 82 -9.01 -2.53 -3.08
N ILE A 83 -8.78 -1.50 -2.28
CA ILE A 83 -8.07 -1.61 -1.00
C ILE A 83 -9.11 -1.46 0.13
N ARG A 84 -9.44 -2.57 0.80
CA ARG A 84 -10.60 -2.67 1.70
C ARG A 84 -10.45 -1.84 2.98
N ASP A 85 -9.28 -1.91 3.61
CA ASP A 85 -9.00 -1.30 4.89
C ASP A 85 -8.37 0.09 4.76
N LEU A 86 -8.25 0.63 3.55
CA LEU A 86 -7.61 1.93 3.28
C LEU A 86 -8.24 3.07 4.08
N ALA A 87 -9.56 3.06 4.25
CA ALA A 87 -10.28 4.07 5.01
C ALA A 87 -9.91 4.10 6.50
N SER A 88 -9.33 3.03 7.04
CA SER A 88 -8.93 2.92 8.45
C SER A 88 -7.64 3.68 8.77
N TYR A 89 -6.91 4.12 7.75
CA TYR A 89 -5.64 4.84 7.90
C TYR A 89 -5.82 6.34 7.69
N LYS A 90 -4.99 7.15 8.34
CA LYS A 90 -4.95 8.61 8.14
C LYS A 90 -4.28 8.97 6.81
N ASP A 91 -4.32 10.26 6.45
CA ASP A 91 -3.71 10.75 5.21
C ASP A 91 -2.19 10.61 5.21
N ASN A 92 -1.57 10.75 6.38
CA ASN A 92 -0.17 10.41 6.62
C ASN A 92 -0.16 9.42 7.77
N ASP A 93 0.10 8.16 7.48
CA ASP A 93 0.02 7.08 8.46
C ASP A 93 1.16 6.08 8.31
N ILE A 94 1.32 5.23 9.32
CA ILE A 94 2.33 4.17 9.36
C ILE A 94 1.62 2.87 9.67
N TRP A 95 1.73 1.92 8.75
CA TRP A 95 1.38 0.53 9.01
C TRP A 95 2.58 -0.19 9.62
N SER A 96 2.38 -0.91 10.72
CA SER A 96 3.42 -1.74 11.33
C SER A 96 3.04 -3.22 11.27
N ALA A 97 3.97 -4.05 10.81
CA ALA A 97 3.80 -5.51 10.75
C ALA A 97 3.51 -6.15 12.11
N GLN A 98 3.90 -5.51 13.21
CA GLN A 98 3.65 -6.01 14.58
C GLN A 98 2.22 -5.72 15.06
N ALA A 99 1.57 -4.67 14.55
CA ALA A 99 0.20 -4.31 14.96
C ALA A 99 -0.86 -5.34 14.51
N ALA A 100 -0.53 -6.19 13.53
CA ALA A 100 -1.42 -7.26 13.08
C ALA A 100 -1.51 -8.46 14.05
N LYS A 101 -0.65 -8.53 15.09
CA LYS A 101 -0.69 -9.61 16.10
C LYS A 101 -1.65 -9.36 17.27
N THR A 102 -2.18 -8.14 17.45
CA THR A 102 -2.82 -7.74 18.72
C THR A 102 -4.36 -7.69 18.67
N LEU A 103 -5.01 -8.60 17.94
CA LEU A 103 -6.48 -8.72 17.94
C LEU A 103 -7.01 -10.13 18.24
N ILE A 104 -6.14 -11.06 18.63
CA ILE A 104 -6.53 -12.40 19.09
C ILE A 104 -5.80 -12.68 20.40
N GLU A 105 -6.16 -11.97 21.46
CA GLU A 105 -5.89 -12.33 22.86
C GLU A 105 -6.57 -11.28 23.77
N ALA A 106 -7.87 -11.46 23.98
CA ALA A 106 -8.64 -10.89 25.08
C ALA A 106 -9.80 -11.82 25.44
#